data_AF-A0A068VF65-F1
#
_entry.id   AF-A0A068VF65-F1
#
_cell.length_a   1.000
_cell.length_b   1.000
_cell.length_c   1.000
_cell.angle_alpha   90.00
_cell.angle_beta   90.00
_cell.angle_gamma   90.00
#
_symmetry.space_group_name_H-M   'P 1'
#
loop_
_entity.id
_entity.type
_entity.pdbx_description
1 polymer ?
#
loop_
_entity_poly.entity_id
_entity_poly.type
_entity_poly.pdbx_seq_one_letter_code
_entity_poly.pdbx_strand_id
1 'polypeptide(L)'
;MDGAPGSVILVTTRSHRVATAVGSTDTHQMTQMSDSDCWLIMQRRAFAGKSGDLCKKVERIGQQIAKKCKGLPLAAKTIGSLLRFKDTVQQWQNMHDIVHDFAQFLTKNECHALDGTGRNSSSERPRHLTILKGIEEEMFSSRVVDFERLRSFLTFFEIGRVVVPQNLFCRLKCVRTLTLCGCGLAEIPAEITRLIHLRYLDLSMNPFVTLSEAVCDLYYLETLDIIGYLSEDDEEVAVSIMPSLEELEIYYCEKLETLPHRILSKISSLKNLNIRGCSNLTDKTIIICSGMIFHTFFFMYLSSLKSNNYDL
;
A
#
# COMPACT_ATOMS: atom_id res chain seq x y z
N MET A 1 -11.82 -39.35 6.53
CA MET A 1 -11.08 -39.02 7.75
C MET A 1 -11.90 -37.93 8.37
N ASP A 2 -12.88 -38.32 9.18
CA ASP A 2 -13.90 -37.37 9.61
C ASP A 2 -13.55 -36.97 11.03
N GLY A 3 -13.25 -35.68 11.21
CA GLY A 3 -12.93 -35.11 12.51
C GLY A 3 -14.15 -35.20 13.42
N ALA A 4 -13.91 -35.47 14.71
CA ALA A 4 -14.99 -35.46 15.70
C ALA A 4 -15.64 -34.06 15.78
N PRO A 5 -16.95 -33.96 16.09
CA PRO A 5 -17.61 -32.67 16.28
C PRO A 5 -16.85 -31.76 17.25
N GLY A 6 -16.58 -30.52 16.84
CA GLY A 6 -15.75 -29.56 17.58
C GLY A 6 -14.26 -29.57 17.22
N SER A 7 -13.82 -30.43 16.30
CA SER A 7 -12.45 -30.38 15.78
C SER A 7 -12.23 -29.12 14.95
N VAL A 8 -11.10 -28.43 15.19
CA VAL A 8 -10.71 -27.20 14.49
C VAL A 8 -9.44 -27.45 13.68
N ILE A 9 -9.43 -27.01 12.42
CA ILE A 9 -8.24 -27.02 11.56
C ILE A 9 -7.67 -25.59 11.52
N LEU A 10 -6.45 -25.42 12.04
CA LEU A 10 -5.72 -24.15 11.92
C LEU A 10 -4.85 -24.18 10.65
N VAL A 11 -5.17 -23.32 9.68
CA VAL A 11 -4.35 -23.14 8.48
C VAL A 11 -3.53 -21.87 8.63
N THR A 12 -2.22 -21.97 8.40
CA THR A 12 -1.33 -20.80 8.31
C THR A 12 -0.81 -20.66 6.89
N THR A 13 -0.87 -19.45 6.33
CA THR A 13 -0.44 -19.19 4.95
C THR A 13 0.11 -17.78 4.81
N ARG A 14 1.03 -17.59 3.87
CA ARG A 14 1.53 -16.27 3.45
C ARG A 14 0.74 -15.70 2.27
N SER A 15 -0.22 -16.46 1.74
CA SER A 15 -1.03 -16.07 0.59
C SER A 15 -2.46 -15.82 1.06
N HIS A 16 -2.90 -14.57 0.93
CA HIS A 16 -4.28 -14.19 1.20
C HIS A 16 -5.26 -15.06 0.39
N ARG A 17 -4.94 -15.33 -0.89
CA ARG A 17 -5.73 -16.20 -1.78
C ARG A 17 -5.98 -17.60 -1.19
N VAL A 18 -4.95 -18.18 -0.57
CA VAL A 18 -5.09 -19.51 0.07
C VAL A 18 -5.93 -19.41 1.34
N ALA A 19 -5.81 -18.33 2.12
CA ALA A 19 -6.62 -18.13 3.32
C ALA A 19 -8.12 -18.04 2.96
N THR A 20 -8.46 -17.27 1.93
CA THR A 20 -9.84 -17.14 1.45
C THR A 20 -10.37 -18.44 0.85
N ALA A 21 -9.56 -19.16 0.05
CA ALA A 21 -9.98 -20.41 -0.59
C ALA A 21 -10.27 -21.55 0.38
N VAL A 22 -9.67 -21.53 1.58
CA VAL A 22 -9.93 -22.50 2.65
C VAL A 22 -11.33 -22.31 3.26
N GLY A 23 -11.97 -21.15 3.06
CA GLY A 23 -13.32 -20.88 3.54
C GLY A 23 -13.43 -20.92 5.07
N SER A 24 -12.42 -20.43 5.79
CA SER A 24 -12.44 -20.42 7.26
C SER A 24 -13.50 -19.45 7.80
N THR A 25 -14.06 -19.79 8.96
CA THR A 25 -15.01 -18.91 9.67
C THR A 25 -14.32 -17.67 10.23
N ASP A 26 -13.06 -17.79 10.61
CA ASP A 26 -12.25 -16.72 11.20
C ASP A 26 -10.90 -16.64 10.47
N THR A 27 -10.54 -15.44 10.02
CA THR A 27 -9.22 -15.15 9.44
C THR A 27 -8.52 -14.11 10.32
N HIS A 28 -7.33 -14.47 10.82
CA HIS A 28 -6.50 -13.55 11.60
C HIS A 28 -5.31 -13.06 10.79
N GLN A 29 -5.28 -11.78 10.45
CA GLN A 29 -4.15 -11.15 9.77
C GLN A 29 -3.11 -10.70 10.80
N MET A 30 -1.92 -11.31 10.72
CA MET A 30 -0.80 -10.92 11.57
C MET A 30 -0.30 -9.53 11.17
N THR A 31 -0.42 -8.55 12.07
CA THR A 31 0.13 -7.21 11.89
C THR A 31 1.62 -7.17 12.21
N GLN A 32 2.32 -6.17 11.68
CA GLN A 32 3.71 -5.91 12.04
C GLN A 32 3.81 -5.43 13.50
N MET A 33 4.87 -5.85 14.19
CA MET A 33 5.11 -5.43 15.58
C MET A 33 5.62 -3.99 15.64
N SER A 34 5.39 -3.30 16.76
CA SER A 34 5.99 -1.98 16.98
C SER A 34 7.52 -2.08 17.11
N ASP A 35 8.23 -0.98 16.84
CA ASP A 35 9.67 -0.89 17.07
C ASP A 35 10.03 -1.17 18.53
N SER A 36 9.15 -0.76 19.46
CA SER A 36 9.26 -1.00 20.91
C SER A 36 9.19 -2.50 21.24
N ASP A 37 8.29 -3.24 20.61
CA ASP A 37 8.17 -4.68 20.84
C ASP A 37 9.32 -5.45 20.18
N CYS A 38 9.80 -5.00 19.02
CA CYS A 38 11.03 -5.51 18.42
C CYS A 38 12.21 -5.32 19.36
N TRP A 39 12.33 -4.15 20.00
CA TRP A 39 13.33 -3.89 21.01
C TRP A 39 13.16 -4.83 22.22
N LEU A 40 11.94 -5.03 22.71
CA LEU A 40 11.68 -5.92 23.85
C LEU A 40 12.13 -7.37 23.57
N ILE A 41 11.83 -7.91 22.39
CA ILE A 41 12.28 -9.25 21.96
C ILE A 41 13.81 -9.31 21.90
N MET A 42 14.43 -8.28 21.31
CA MET A 42 15.86 -8.20 21.13
C MET A 42 16.58 -8.10 22.47
N GLN A 43 16.13 -7.18 23.33
CA GLN A 43 16.65 -6.89 24.66
C GLN A 43 16.65 -8.14 25.54
N ARG A 44 15.51 -8.86 25.59
CA ARG A 44 15.38 -10.12 26.37
C ARG A 44 16.45 -11.15 26.01
N ARG A 45 16.89 -11.18 24.76
CA ARG A 45 17.93 -12.11 24.27
C ARG A 45 19.34 -11.55 24.45
N ALA A 46 19.51 -10.28 24.10
CA ALA A 46 20.81 -9.62 24.07
C ALA A 46 21.39 -9.41 25.47
N PHE A 47 20.54 -9.20 26.48
CA PHE A 47 20.95 -8.89 27.86
C PHE A 47 21.00 -10.11 28.78
N ALA A 48 20.66 -11.30 28.28
CA ALA A 48 20.73 -12.53 29.06
C ALA A 48 22.17 -12.79 29.56
N GLY A 49 22.39 -12.59 30.86
CA GLY A 49 23.69 -12.78 31.52
C GLY A 49 24.63 -11.56 31.49
N LYS A 50 24.15 -10.35 31.16
CA LYS A 50 24.98 -9.13 31.07
C LYS A 50 24.85 -8.21 32.28
N SER A 51 25.90 -7.42 32.53
CA SER A 51 25.91 -6.42 33.59
C SER A 51 24.96 -5.24 33.30
N GLY A 52 24.33 -4.71 34.34
CA GLY A 52 23.39 -3.58 34.21
C GLY A 52 24.01 -2.30 33.65
N ASP A 53 25.31 -2.05 33.90
CA ASP A 53 26.01 -0.87 33.37
C ASP A 53 26.16 -0.93 31.84
N LEU A 54 26.58 -2.08 31.30
CA LEU A 54 26.65 -2.27 29.85
C LEU A 54 25.26 -2.15 29.21
N CYS A 55 24.24 -2.78 29.82
CA CYS A 55 22.86 -2.72 29.32
C CYS A 55 22.36 -1.28 29.15
N LYS A 56 22.60 -0.40 30.13
CA LYS A 56 22.25 1.03 30.06
C LYS A 56 22.97 1.75 28.93
N LYS A 57 24.27 1.48 28.75
CA LYS A 57 25.10 2.15 27.74
C LYS A 57 24.71 1.79 26.30
N VAL A 58 24.27 0.55 26.07
CA VAL A 58 23.97 0.05 24.72
C VAL A 58 22.49 0.12 24.35
N GLU A 59 21.61 0.47 25.29
CA GLU A 59 20.15 0.50 25.08
C GLU A 59 19.75 1.37 23.89
N ARG A 60 20.28 2.58 23.79
CA ARG A 60 19.99 3.49 22.66
C ARG A 60 20.43 2.90 21.31
N ILE A 61 21.59 2.25 21.27
CA ILE A 61 22.10 1.57 20.05
C ILE A 61 21.17 0.40 19.71
N GLY A 62 20.80 -0.40 20.71
CA GLY A 62 19.88 -1.51 20.55
C GLY A 62 18.51 -1.09 20.00
N GLN A 63 17.95 0.01 20.50
CA GLN A 63 16.71 0.59 19.97
C GLN A 63 16.88 1.03 18.51
N GLN A 64 18.00 1.64 18.12
CA GLN A 64 18.27 2.00 16.73
C GLN A 64 18.35 0.77 15.82
N ILE A 65 18.96 -0.32 16.29
CA ILE A 65 19.01 -1.60 15.56
C ILE A 65 17.59 -2.20 15.47
N ALA A 66 16.79 -2.13 16.53
CA ALA A 66 15.41 -2.62 16.53
C ALA A 66 14.54 -1.93 15.47
N LYS A 67 14.69 -0.61 15.29
CA LYS A 67 14.02 0.14 14.20
C LYS A 67 14.35 -0.37 12.81
N LYS A 68 15.51 -1.03 12.62
CA LYS A 68 15.89 -1.66 11.35
C LYS A 68 15.22 -3.02 11.13
N CYS A 69 14.59 -3.61 12.16
CA CYS A 69 13.84 -4.86 12.04
C CYS A 69 12.46 -4.68 11.38
N LYS A 70 11.95 -3.44 11.27
CA LYS A 70 10.69 -3.10 10.58
C LYS A 70 9.51 -3.98 11.01
N GLY A 71 9.38 -4.19 12.32
CA GLY A 71 8.28 -4.98 12.90
C GLY A 71 8.37 -6.50 12.70
N LEU A 72 9.45 -7.03 12.14
CA LEU A 72 9.63 -8.47 11.87
C LEU A 72 10.16 -9.21 13.11
N PRO A 73 9.37 -10.10 13.76
CA PRO A 73 9.76 -10.78 15.00
C PRO A 73 10.99 -11.68 14.81
N LEU A 74 11.11 -12.32 13.65
CA LEU A 74 12.24 -13.20 13.33
C LEU A 74 13.56 -12.41 13.21
N ALA A 75 13.52 -11.22 12.60
CA ALA A 75 14.70 -10.34 12.51
C ALA A 75 15.14 -9.89 13.90
N ALA A 76 14.20 -9.42 14.73
CA ALA A 76 14.47 -9.01 16.11
C ALA A 76 15.05 -10.16 16.95
N LYS A 77 14.51 -11.37 16.81
CA LYS A 77 14.99 -12.58 17.49
C LYS A 77 16.42 -12.94 17.08
N THR A 78 16.71 -12.94 15.79
CA THR A 78 18.04 -13.26 15.24
C THR A 78 19.07 -12.23 15.69
N ILE A 79 18.78 -10.94 15.51
CA ILE A 79 19.69 -9.86 15.90
C ILE A 79 19.92 -9.84 17.41
N GLY A 80 18.87 -9.99 18.23
CA GLY A 80 19.03 -10.07 19.69
C GLY A 80 19.90 -11.24 20.13
N SER A 81 19.83 -12.36 19.42
CA SER A 81 20.67 -13.52 19.68
C SER A 81 22.14 -13.27 19.29
N LEU A 82 22.39 -12.54 18.21
CA LEU A 82 23.75 -12.12 17.81
C LEU A 82 24.35 -11.10 18.78
N LEU A 83 23.55 -10.13 19.24
CA LEU A 83 23.96 -9.10 20.19
C LEU A 83 24.31 -9.69 21.56
N ARG A 84 23.80 -10.88 21.90
CA ARG A 84 24.17 -11.60 23.13
C ARG A 84 25.69 -11.76 23.28
N PHE A 85 26.41 -11.96 22.17
CA PHE A 85 27.87 -12.17 22.16
C PHE A 85 28.69 -10.87 22.01
N LYS A 86 28.10 -9.71 22.33
CA LYS A 86 28.72 -8.38 22.21
C LYS A 86 28.79 -7.73 23.60
N ASP A 87 29.99 -7.63 24.16
CA ASP A 87 30.22 -7.25 25.57
C ASP A 87 30.75 -5.83 25.74
N THR A 88 30.88 -5.08 24.64
CA THR A 88 31.36 -3.70 24.64
C THR A 88 30.45 -2.79 23.83
N VAL A 89 30.41 -1.50 24.17
CA VAL A 89 29.67 -0.49 23.40
C VAL A 89 30.15 -0.45 21.94
N GLN A 90 31.47 -0.56 21.71
CA GLN A 90 32.03 -0.58 20.35
C GLN A 90 31.52 -1.76 19.52
N GLN A 91 31.40 -2.95 20.11
CA GLN A 91 30.87 -4.12 19.40
C GLN A 91 29.39 -3.98 19.05
N TRP A 92 28.61 -3.27 19.87
CA TRP A 92 27.22 -2.93 19.55
C TRP A 92 27.14 -1.89 18.45
N GLN A 93 28.00 -0.87 18.47
CA GLN A 93 28.09 0.13 17.41
C GLN A 93 28.47 -0.54 16.08
N ASN A 94 29.48 -1.41 16.08
CA ASN A 94 29.86 -2.18 14.88
C ASN A 94 28.69 -3.02 14.36
N MET A 95 27.87 -3.61 15.25
CA MET A 95 26.68 -4.35 14.82
C MET A 95 25.61 -3.43 14.21
N HIS A 96 25.41 -2.25 14.77
CA HIS A 96 24.53 -1.24 14.17
C HIS A 96 25.01 -0.87 12.77
N ASP A 97 26.29 -0.60 12.61
CA ASP A 97 26.87 -0.18 11.34
C ASP A 97 26.81 -1.31 10.31
N ILE A 98 27.11 -2.56 10.68
CA ILE A 98 26.94 -3.74 9.80
C ILE A 98 25.48 -3.90 9.35
N VAL A 99 24.51 -3.81 10.26
CA VAL A 99 23.09 -3.95 9.91
C VAL A 99 22.66 -2.81 8.99
N HIS A 100 23.17 -1.60 9.23
CA HIS A 100 22.92 -0.44 8.38
C HIS A 100 23.52 -0.65 6.98
N ASP A 101 24.80 -0.96 6.90
CA ASP A 101 25.54 -1.14 5.65
C ASP A 101 25.01 -2.33 4.86
N PHE A 102 24.61 -3.42 5.53
CA PHE A 102 24.00 -4.57 4.87
C PHE A 102 22.62 -4.23 4.28
N ALA A 103 21.80 -3.47 5.02
CA ALA A 103 20.52 -2.98 4.51
C ALA A 103 20.72 -2.03 3.31
N GLN A 104 21.73 -1.15 3.38
CA GLN A 104 22.12 -0.32 2.25
C GLN A 104 22.63 -1.17 1.07
N PHE A 105 23.46 -2.18 1.31
CA PHE A 105 24.02 -3.06 0.27
C PHE A 105 22.92 -3.82 -0.49
N LEU A 106 21.95 -4.40 0.23
CA LEU A 106 20.82 -5.09 -0.39
C LEU A 106 19.96 -4.14 -1.23
N THR A 107 19.87 -2.86 -0.85
CA THR A 107 19.02 -1.87 -1.53
C THR A 107 19.75 -1.03 -2.57
N LYS A 108 21.10 -1.03 -2.55
CA LYS A 108 22.00 -0.13 -3.32
C LYS A 108 21.70 -0.08 -4.82
N ASN A 109 21.23 -1.19 -5.39
CA ASN A 109 20.91 -1.31 -6.82
C ASN A 109 19.44 -1.66 -7.10
N GLU A 110 18.62 -1.79 -6.05
CA GLU A 110 17.23 -2.19 -6.19
C GLU A 110 16.26 -1.04 -5.94
N CYS A 111 16.57 -0.15 -4.99
CA CYS A 111 15.69 0.93 -4.58
C CYS A 111 16.37 2.29 -4.78
N HIS A 112 15.60 3.27 -5.26
CA HIS A 112 16.02 4.67 -5.31
C HIS A 112 14.90 5.53 -4.74
N ALA A 113 15.24 6.43 -3.81
CA ALA A 113 14.32 7.37 -3.22
C ALA A 113 14.73 8.80 -3.58
N LEU A 114 13.83 9.57 -4.18
CA LEU A 114 14.02 10.99 -4.51
C LEU A 114 13.36 11.84 -3.40
N ASP A 115 14.17 12.51 -2.59
CA ASP A 115 13.71 13.29 -1.42
C ASP A 115 13.92 14.81 -1.56
N GLY A 116 14.33 15.30 -2.73
CA GLY A 116 14.55 16.72 -3.01
C GLY A 116 15.71 17.36 -2.24
N THR A 117 16.46 16.61 -1.42
CA THR A 117 17.59 17.14 -0.63
C THR A 117 18.95 16.97 -1.32
N GLY A 118 18.98 16.46 -2.55
CA GLY A 118 20.20 16.20 -3.31
C GLY A 118 21.07 15.07 -2.76
N ARG A 119 20.65 14.38 -1.69
CA ARG A 119 21.25 13.12 -1.23
C ARG A 119 20.76 11.97 -2.10
N ASN A 120 21.20 11.99 -3.36
CA ASN A 120 20.97 10.90 -4.29
C ASN A 120 21.69 9.67 -3.74
N SER A 121 20.94 8.69 -3.23
CA SER A 121 21.43 7.32 -3.15
C SER A 121 21.61 6.85 -4.59
N SER A 122 22.81 7.06 -5.15
CA SER A 122 23.08 6.87 -6.58
C SER A 122 23.05 5.39 -6.94
N SER A 123 21.84 4.86 -7.15
CA SER A 123 21.62 3.58 -7.80
C SER A 123 21.60 3.83 -9.29
N GLU A 124 22.57 3.25 -10.02
CA GLU A 124 22.68 3.43 -11.47
C GLU A 124 21.52 2.77 -12.23
N ARG A 125 20.76 1.85 -11.59
CA ARG A 125 19.70 1.02 -12.24
C ARG A 125 18.61 0.52 -11.26
N PRO A 126 17.82 1.38 -10.62
CA PRO A 126 16.81 0.94 -9.66
C PRO A 126 15.70 0.11 -10.30
N ARG A 127 15.11 -0.80 -9.51
CA ARG A 127 13.86 -1.54 -9.83
C ARG A 127 12.66 -0.97 -9.07
N HIS A 128 12.90 -0.28 -7.97
CA HIS A 128 11.88 0.31 -7.13
C HIS A 128 12.22 1.78 -6.98
N LEU A 129 11.36 2.65 -7.47
CA LEU A 129 11.51 4.08 -7.35
C LEU A 129 10.42 4.63 -6.43
N THR A 130 10.84 5.41 -5.45
CA THR A 130 9.95 6.15 -4.58
C THR A 130 10.26 7.63 -4.69
N ILE A 131 9.25 8.43 -4.98
CA ILE A 131 9.35 9.89 -4.96
C ILE A 131 8.70 10.37 -3.67
N LEU A 132 9.49 11.01 -2.82
CA LEU A 132 9.07 11.59 -1.54
C LEU A 132 8.89 13.11 -1.65
N LYS A 133 9.73 13.79 -2.46
CA LYS A 133 9.69 15.24 -2.68
C LYS A 133 10.46 15.63 -3.95
N GLY A 134 9.99 16.62 -4.71
CA GLY A 134 10.72 17.20 -5.85
C GLY A 134 9.85 18.11 -6.73
N ILE A 135 10.46 18.74 -7.74
CA ILE A 135 9.79 19.48 -8.81
C ILE A 135 9.72 18.63 -10.10
N GLU A 136 8.76 18.93 -10.99
CA GLU A 136 8.46 18.18 -12.22
C GLU A 136 9.71 17.84 -13.07
N GLU A 137 10.61 18.81 -13.24
CA GLU A 137 11.82 18.66 -14.06
C GLU A 137 12.80 17.60 -13.49
N GLU A 138 12.85 17.41 -12.18
CA GLU A 138 13.73 16.42 -11.54
C GLU A 138 13.11 15.02 -11.51
N MET A 139 11.78 14.92 -11.50
CA MET A 139 11.05 13.67 -11.32
C MET A 139 11.04 12.76 -12.56
N PHE A 140 10.78 13.33 -13.73
CA PHE A 140 10.49 12.54 -14.94
C PHE A 140 11.53 12.71 -16.06
N SER A 141 12.33 13.79 -16.02
CA SER A 141 13.38 14.09 -17.00
C SER A 141 14.77 13.62 -16.57
N SER A 142 14.90 13.09 -15.36
CA SER A 142 16.15 12.50 -14.86
C SER A 142 16.63 11.38 -15.78
N ARG A 143 17.76 11.61 -16.46
CA ARG A 143 18.48 10.59 -17.25
C ARG A 143 19.06 9.45 -16.40
N VAL A 144 19.02 9.60 -15.08
CA VAL A 144 19.59 8.66 -14.10
C VAL A 144 18.68 7.45 -13.90
N VAL A 145 17.37 7.58 -14.15
CA VAL A 145 16.40 6.50 -13.93
C VAL A 145 15.93 5.91 -15.27
N ASP A 146 16.20 4.61 -15.45
CA ASP A 146 15.59 3.80 -16.51
C ASP A 146 14.22 3.26 -16.07
N PHE A 147 13.16 4.00 -16.40
CA PHE A 147 11.78 3.66 -16.06
C PHE A 147 11.30 2.33 -16.68
N GLU A 148 11.93 1.85 -17.76
CA GLU A 148 11.49 0.63 -18.45
C GLU A 148 11.72 -0.65 -17.64
N ARG A 149 12.61 -0.56 -16.64
CA ARG A 149 12.99 -1.68 -15.77
C ARG A 149 12.33 -1.65 -14.41
N LEU A 150 11.62 -0.55 -14.09
CA LEU A 150 10.96 -0.42 -12.81
C LEU A 150 9.91 -1.51 -12.66
N ARG A 151 9.92 -2.14 -11.48
CA ARG A 151 8.92 -3.07 -10.97
C ARG A 151 7.95 -2.37 -10.02
N SER A 152 8.40 -1.31 -9.34
CA SER A 152 7.55 -0.48 -8.52
C SER A 152 7.87 1.00 -8.71
N PHE A 153 6.84 1.83 -8.81
CA PHE A 153 6.93 3.29 -8.85
C PHE A 153 5.91 3.87 -7.87
N LEU A 154 6.38 4.59 -6.85
CA LEU A 154 5.54 5.10 -5.76
C LEU A 154 5.67 6.62 -5.63
N THR A 155 4.55 7.32 -5.57
CA THR A 155 4.44 8.75 -5.20
C THR A 155 3.69 8.90 -3.87
N PHE A 156 3.95 9.98 -3.13
CA PHE A 156 3.27 10.29 -1.86
C PHE A 156 2.62 11.68 -1.90
N PHE A 157 1.47 11.81 -1.23
CA PHE A 157 0.61 13.00 -1.24
C PHE A 157 1.26 14.28 -0.66
N GLU A 158 2.36 14.15 0.10
CA GLU A 158 3.10 15.31 0.64
C GLU A 158 3.87 16.12 -0.42
N ILE A 159 3.88 15.63 -1.66
CA ILE A 159 4.45 16.35 -2.79
C ILE A 159 3.35 17.26 -3.35
N GLY A 160 3.49 18.57 -3.21
CA GLY A 160 2.58 19.53 -3.84
C GLY A 160 2.33 19.19 -5.33
N ARG A 161 1.14 19.51 -5.86
CA ARG A 161 0.58 19.08 -7.17
C ARG A 161 1.64 18.58 -8.17
N VAL A 162 1.93 17.27 -8.14
CA VAL A 162 2.78 16.62 -9.15
C VAL A 162 1.94 16.38 -10.37
N VAL A 163 2.28 16.98 -11.51
CA VAL A 163 1.63 16.64 -12.79
C VAL A 163 2.41 15.48 -13.41
N VAL A 164 1.74 14.34 -13.57
CA VAL A 164 2.34 13.17 -14.23
C VAL A 164 2.35 13.39 -15.75
N PRO A 165 3.51 13.28 -16.42
CA PRO A 165 3.56 13.44 -17.87
C PRO A 165 2.94 12.22 -18.56
N GLN A 166 2.16 12.45 -19.61
CA GLN A 166 1.43 11.39 -20.32
C GLN A 166 2.33 10.26 -20.83
N ASN A 167 3.57 10.57 -21.23
CA ASN A 167 4.52 9.57 -21.73
C ASN A 167 5.06 8.64 -20.63
N LEU A 168 4.80 8.89 -19.34
CA LEU A 168 5.24 8.03 -18.24
C LEU A 168 4.71 6.60 -18.40
N PHE A 169 3.43 6.46 -18.74
CA PHE A 169 2.77 5.16 -18.91
C PHE A 169 3.39 4.35 -20.05
N CYS A 170 3.93 5.01 -21.08
CA CYS A 170 4.68 4.35 -22.15
C CYS A 170 6.06 3.81 -21.70
N ARG A 171 6.61 4.37 -20.61
CA ARG A 171 7.94 4.02 -20.09
C ARG A 171 7.89 2.92 -19.03
N LEU A 172 6.79 2.73 -18.30
CA LEU A 172 6.69 1.80 -17.17
C LEU A 172 6.45 0.33 -17.57
N LYS A 173 7.18 -0.21 -18.55
CA LYS A 173 6.90 -1.51 -19.20
C LYS A 173 6.89 -2.72 -18.26
N CYS A 174 7.70 -2.71 -17.20
CA CYS A 174 7.86 -3.85 -16.28
C CYS A 174 7.17 -3.68 -14.92
N VAL A 175 6.39 -2.60 -14.76
CA VAL A 175 5.84 -2.20 -13.46
C VAL A 175 4.76 -3.19 -13.01
N ARG A 176 4.78 -3.51 -11.73
CA ARG A 176 3.82 -4.37 -11.03
C ARG A 176 3.05 -3.60 -9.95
N THR A 177 3.68 -2.57 -9.38
CA THR A 177 3.10 -1.72 -8.35
C THR A 177 3.25 -0.26 -8.77
N LEU A 178 2.14 0.44 -8.97
CA LEU A 178 2.10 1.83 -9.38
C LEU A 178 1.23 2.62 -8.40
N THR A 179 1.82 3.59 -7.71
CA THR A 179 1.08 4.55 -6.89
C THR A 179 1.26 5.92 -7.52
N LEU A 180 0.14 6.56 -7.89
CA LEU A 180 0.04 7.93 -8.40
C LEU A 180 -0.93 8.74 -7.53
N CYS A 181 -0.87 8.52 -6.22
CA CYS A 181 -1.72 9.22 -5.26
C CYS A 181 -1.42 10.73 -5.30
N GLY A 182 -2.46 11.57 -5.39
CA GLY A 182 -2.30 13.03 -5.32
C GLY A 182 -1.66 13.68 -6.55
N CYS A 183 -1.62 13.00 -7.69
CA CYS A 183 -0.89 13.44 -8.89
C CYS A 183 -1.70 14.35 -9.84
N GLY A 184 -2.78 14.97 -9.36
CA GLY A 184 -3.58 15.91 -10.13
C GLY A 184 -4.13 15.35 -11.45
N LEU A 185 -4.27 14.03 -11.57
CA LEU A 185 -4.75 13.36 -12.78
C LEU A 185 -6.25 13.66 -12.96
N ALA A 186 -6.59 14.44 -13.99
CA ALA A 186 -7.99 14.70 -14.36
C ALA A 186 -8.63 13.50 -15.06
N GLU A 187 -7.83 12.72 -15.79
CA GLU A 187 -8.25 11.51 -16.51
C GLU A 187 -7.14 10.46 -16.49
N ILE A 188 -7.53 9.20 -16.69
CA ILE A 188 -6.58 8.09 -16.86
C ILE A 188 -6.25 7.94 -18.35
N PRO A 189 -4.98 8.08 -18.76
CA PRO A 189 -4.60 7.96 -20.16
C PRO A 189 -4.81 6.54 -20.69
N ALA A 190 -5.19 6.41 -21.97
CA ALA A 190 -5.43 5.12 -22.62
C ALA A 190 -4.18 4.22 -22.63
N GLU A 191 -2.99 4.82 -22.57
CA GLU A 191 -1.69 4.15 -22.48
C GLU A 191 -1.53 3.32 -21.21
N ILE A 192 -2.38 3.49 -20.18
CA ILE A 192 -2.35 2.64 -18.98
C ILE A 192 -2.50 1.16 -19.34
N THR A 193 -3.24 0.84 -20.43
CA THR A 193 -3.39 -0.52 -20.98
C THR A 193 -2.06 -1.20 -21.32
N ARG A 194 -0.99 -0.43 -21.52
CA ARG A 194 0.37 -0.95 -21.82
C ARG A 194 1.05 -1.54 -20.59
N LEU A 195 0.55 -1.27 -19.39
CA LEU A 195 1.09 -1.76 -18.12
C LEU A 195 0.61 -3.20 -17.86
N ILE A 196 0.91 -4.11 -18.78
CA ILE A 196 0.41 -5.50 -18.79
C ILE A 196 0.88 -6.35 -17.60
N HIS A 197 1.87 -5.88 -16.84
CA HIS A 197 2.36 -6.58 -15.65
C HIS A 197 1.83 -5.99 -14.34
N LEU A 198 1.00 -4.95 -14.43
CA LEU A 198 0.49 -4.23 -13.28
C LEU A 198 -0.42 -5.14 -12.45
N ARG A 199 -0.16 -5.17 -11.14
CA ARG A 199 -0.93 -5.90 -10.13
C ARG A 199 -1.55 -4.96 -9.12
N TYR A 200 -0.88 -3.88 -8.77
CA TYR A 200 -1.40 -2.92 -7.82
C TYR A 200 -1.37 -1.53 -8.44
N LEU A 201 -2.49 -0.83 -8.40
CA LEU A 201 -2.65 0.52 -8.90
C LEU A 201 -3.36 1.37 -7.85
N ASP A 202 -2.70 2.40 -7.35
CA ASP A 202 -3.31 3.41 -6.49
C ASP A 202 -3.39 4.74 -7.23
N LEU A 203 -4.61 5.23 -7.39
CA LEU A 203 -4.95 6.50 -8.02
C LEU A 203 -5.70 7.45 -7.07
N SER A 204 -5.59 7.22 -5.76
CA SER A 204 -6.25 8.03 -4.75
C SER A 204 -5.86 9.51 -4.82
N MET A 205 -6.68 10.38 -4.25
CA MET A 205 -6.51 11.82 -4.15
C MET A 205 -6.33 12.52 -5.51
N ASN A 206 -6.94 11.98 -6.57
CA ASN A 206 -6.95 12.58 -7.91
C ASN A 206 -8.36 13.10 -8.28
N PRO A 207 -8.47 14.22 -9.01
CA PRO A 207 -9.75 14.87 -9.34
C PRO A 207 -10.47 14.22 -10.53
N PHE A 208 -10.61 12.89 -10.57
CA PHE A 208 -11.27 12.21 -11.70
C PHE A 208 -12.76 12.57 -11.79
N VAL A 209 -13.20 12.86 -13.02
CA VAL A 209 -14.62 12.98 -13.35
C VAL A 209 -15.17 11.64 -13.86
N THR A 210 -14.35 10.88 -14.59
CA THR A 210 -14.71 9.57 -15.11
C THR A 210 -13.57 8.59 -14.91
N LEU A 211 -13.90 7.35 -14.55
CA LEU A 211 -12.94 6.26 -14.53
C LEU A 211 -12.92 5.62 -15.93
N SER A 212 -11.75 5.57 -16.58
CA SER A 212 -11.60 5.14 -17.98
C SER A 212 -11.81 3.64 -18.18
N GLU A 213 -12.43 3.25 -19.30
CA GLU A 213 -12.55 1.84 -19.75
C GLU A 213 -11.19 1.15 -19.89
N ALA A 214 -10.12 1.92 -20.14
CA ALA A 214 -8.75 1.42 -20.27
C ALA A 214 -8.28 0.62 -19.04
N VAL A 215 -8.77 0.94 -17.84
CA VAL A 215 -8.41 0.21 -16.61
C VAL A 215 -8.92 -1.24 -16.66
N CYS A 216 -10.01 -1.49 -17.38
CA CYS A 216 -10.61 -2.82 -17.53
C CYS A 216 -9.75 -3.78 -18.37
N ASP A 217 -8.84 -3.26 -19.18
CA ASP A 217 -7.95 -4.06 -20.03
C ASP A 217 -6.65 -4.46 -19.29
N LEU A 218 -6.51 -4.09 -18.01
CA LEU A 218 -5.42 -4.53 -17.14
C LEU A 218 -5.71 -5.92 -16.55
N TYR A 219 -5.57 -6.96 -17.36
CA TYR A 219 -5.98 -8.34 -17.00
C TYR A 219 -5.33 -8.93 -15.75
N TYR A 220 -4.13 -8.48 -15.40
CA TYR A 220 -3.39 -8.95 -14.22
C TYR A 220 -3.51 -8.03 -13.03
N LEU A 221 -4.32 -6.97 -13.12
CA LEU A 221 -4.54 -6.06 -12.01
C LEU A 221 -5.21 -6.80 -10.87
N GLU A 222 -4.54 -6.82 -9.74
CA GLU A 222 -4.94 -7.44 -8.49
C GLU A 222 -5.72 -6.45 -7.64
N THR A 223 -5.24 -5.19 -7.52
CA THR A 223 -5.86 -4.11 -6.74
C THR A 223 -5.88 -2.79 -7.48
N LEU A 224 -6.99 -2.08 -7.30
CA LEU A 224 -7.20 -0.71 -7.71
C LEU A 224 -7.71 0.09 -6.50
N ASP A 225 -6.89 1.01 -5.99
CA ASP A 225 -7.28 1.94 -4.93
C ASP A 225 -7.67 3.29 -5.52
N ILE A 226 -8.89 3.77 -5.21
CA ILE A 226 -9.40 5.10 -5.59
C ILE A 226 -10.13 5.72 -4.40
N ILE A 227 -9.41 6.51 -3.62
CA ILE A 227 -9.95 7.25 -2.46
C ILE A 227 -9.89 8.75 -2.78
N GLY A 228 -10.95 9.51 -2.55
CA GLY A 228 -10.97 10.97 -2.75
C GLY A 228 -10.54 11.77 -1.52
N TYR A 229 -10.63 13.10 -1.59
CA TYR A 229 -10.25 13.98 -0.48
C TYR A 229 -11.20 13.79 0.70
N LEU A 230 -10.67 13.33 1.84
CA LEU A 230 -11.40 13.30 3.10
C LEU A 230 -11.57 14.74 3.60
N SER A 231 -12.79 15.14 3.98
CA SER A 231 -13.01 16.33 4.81
C SER A 231 -12.44 16.10 6.21
N GLU A 232 -11.96 17.16 6.88
CA GLU A 232 -11.23 17.12 8.17
C GLU A 232 -11.98 16.45 9.34
N ASP A 233 -13.25 16.05 9.17
CA ASP A 233 -14.12 15.45 10.18
C ASP A 233 -14.31 13.92 10.08
N ASP A 234 -13.76 13.25 9.06
CA ASP A 234 -13.93 11.80 8.88
C ASP A 234 -12.71 10.99 9.39
N GLU A 235 -12.92 10.20 10.45
CA GLU A 235 -11.98 9.19 10.93
C GLU A 235 -11.66 8.16 9.83
N GLU A 236 -10.37 7.88 9.66
CA GLU A 236 -9.76 6.95 8.70
C GLU A 236 -10.60 5.71 8.39
N VAL A 237 -10.89 5.50 7.10
CA VAL A 237 -11.17 4.17 6.56
C VAL A 237 -10.25 3.92 5.37
N ALA A 238 -9.06 3.40 5.65
CA ALA A 238 -8.21 2.77 4.66
C ALA A 238 -8.44 1.26 4.72
N VAL A 239 -9.00 0.68 3.66
CA VAL A 239 -8.85 -0.75 3.40
C VAL A 239 -8.69 -0.95 1.89
N SER A 240 -7.75 -1.83 1.53
CA SER A 240 -7.35 -2.22 0.19
C SER A 240 -7.45 -3.74 0.08
N ILE A 241 -7.95 -4.32 -1.03
CA ILE A 241 -7.97 -5.79 -1.23
C ILE A 241 -7.68 -6.20 -2.71
N MET A 242 -6.86 -7.27 -2.85
CA MET A 242 -6.39 -8.03 -4.04
C MET A 242 -7.03 -9.46 -4.06
N PRO A 243 -6.89 -10.35 -5.10
CA PRO A 243 -6.62 -10.22 -6.55
C PRO A 243 -7.69 -10.90 -7.45
N SER A 244 -7.74 -10.50 -8.73
CA SER A 244 -8.70 -10.92 -9.80
C SER A 244 -10.06 -10.21 -9.75
N LEU A 245 -10.05 -8.90 -9.53
CA LEU A 245 -11.20 -7.99 -9.49
C LEU A 245 -12.49 -8.68 -9.00
N GLU A 246 -12.45 -9.20 -7.77
CA GLU A 246 -13.62 -9.69 -7.06
C GLU A 246 -14.17 -8.60 -6.13
N GLU A 247 -13.41 -7.55 -5.81
CA GLU A 247 -13.83 -6.50 -4.87
C GLU A 247 -13.41 -5.11 -5.40
N LEU A 248 -14.32 -4.12 -5.34
CA LEU A 248 -14.09 -2.74 -5.78
C LEU A 248 -14.54 -1.77 -4.68
N GLU A 249 -13.64 -0.90 -4.24
CA GLU A 249 -13.93 0.12 -3.23
C GLU A 249 -13.66 1.53 -3.75
N ILE A 250 -14.63 2.44 -3.59
CA ILE A 250 -14.56 3.84 -4.03
C ILE A 250 -15.10 4.71 -2.91
N TYR A 251 -14.26 5.58 -2.35
CA TYR A 251 -14.65 6.43 -1.22
C TYR A 251 -14.41 7.90 -1.51
N TYR A 252 -15.34 8.75 -1.10
CA TYR A 252 -15.22 10.22 -1.06
C TYR A 252 -14.82 10.86 -2.40
N CYS A 253 -15.21 10.24 -3.52
CA CYS A 253 -14.94 10.72 -4.87
C CYS A 253 -16.08 11.66 -5.34
N GLU A 254 -16.14 12.88 -4.79
CA GLU A 254 -17.23 13.83 -5.06
C GLU A 254 -17.36 14.23 -6.54
N LYS A 255 -16.25 14.25 -7.29
CA LYS A 255 -16.25 14.64 -8.71
C LYS A 255 -16.57 13.49 -9.67
N LEU A 256 -16.58 12.25 -9.20
CA LEU A 256 -16.73 11.08 -10.05
C LEU A 256 -18.20 10.91 -10.46
N GLU A 257 -18.49 11.09 -11.75
CA GLU A 257 -19.85 11.06 -12.29
C GLU A 257 -20.24 9.69 -12.85
N THR A 258 -19.28 8.92 -13.37
CA THR A 258 -19.52 7.63 -14.04
C THR A 258 -18.41 6.60 -13.81
N LEU A 259 -18.81 5.32 -13.78
CA LEU A 259 -17.92 4.16 -13.81
C LEU A 259 -17.92 3.50 -15.20
N PRO A 260 -16.85 2.77 -15.59
CA PRO A 260 -16.79 2.02 -16.84
C PRO A 260 -17.94 1.04 -16.96
N HIS A 261 -18.57 0.99 -18.13
CA HIS A 261 -19.59 0.00 -18.47
C HIS A 261 -19.10 -1.44 -18.31
N ARG A 262 -17.82 -1.72 -18.58
CA ARG A 262 -17.27 -3.07 -18.36
C ARG A 262 -17.16 -3.44 -16.88
N ILE A 263 -16.82 -2.50 -16.00
CA ILE A 263 -16.87 -2.71 -14.55
C ILE A 263 -18.33 -2.96 -14.15
N LEU A 264 -19.24 -2.09 -14.59
CA LEU A 264 -20.68 -2.23 -14.34
C LEU A 264 -21.24 -3.58 -14.79
N SER A 265 -20.80 -4.10 -15.94
CA SER A 265 -21.20 -5.42 -16.46
C SER A 265 -20.65 -6.60 -15.67
N LYS A 266 -19.57 -6.39 -14.91
CA LYS A 266 -18.92 -7.39 -14.05
C LYS A 266 -19.31 -7.26 -12.58
N ILE A 267 -20.09 -6.24 -12.19
CA ILE A 267 -20.55 -6.06 -10.80
C ILE A 267 -21.26 -7.31 -10.27
N SER A 268 -22.02 -8.02 -11.10
CA SER A 268 -22.68 -9.28 -10.72
C SER A 268 -21.72 -10.43 -10.38
N SER A 269 -20.44 -10.31 -10.73
CA SER A 269 -19.35 -11.25 -10.39
C SER A 269 -18.42 -10.72 -9.30
N LEU A 270 -18.61 -9.49 -8.83
CA LEU A 270 -17.89 -8.94 -7.68
C LEU A 270 -18.48 -9.54 -6.39
N LYS A 271 -17.60 -10.00 -5.50
CA LYS A 271 -17.89 -10.42 -4.14
C LYS A 271 -18.18 -9.24 -3.21
N ASN A 272 -17.45 -8.13 -3.31
CA ASN A 272 -17.67 -6.92 -2.52
C ASN A 272 -17.63 -5.65 -3.39
N LEU A 273 -18.62 -4.77 -3.22
CA LEU A 273 -18.64 -3.44 -3.84
C LEU A 273 -18.97 -2.41 -2.75
N ASN A 274 -18.05 -1.50 -2.46
CA ASN A 274 -18.26 -0.46 -1.45
C ASN A 274 -18.05 0.92 -2.08
N ILE A 275 -19.13 1.70 -2.18
CA ILE A 275 -19.08 3.07 -2.68
C ILE A 275 -19.63 4.00 -1.59
N ARG A 276 -18.83 4.94 -1.07
CA ARG A 276 -19.28 5.95 -0.09
C ARG A 276 -18.82 7.34 -0.48
N GLY A 277 -19.55 8.37 -0.07
CA GLY A 277 -19.14 9.77 -0.27
C GLY A 277 -18.98 10.21 -1.74
N CYS A 278 -19.63 9.52 -2.70
CA CYS A 278 -19.56 9.84 -4.13
C CYS A 278 -20.87 10.50 -4.58
N SER A 279 -21.05 11.78 -4.28
CA SER A 279 -22.33 12.51 -4.41
C SER A 279 -22.77 12.77 -5.85
N ASN A 280 -21.85 12.88 -6.82
CA ASN A 280 -22.17 13.16 -8.22
C ASN A 280 -22.28 11.91 -9.12
N LEU A 281 -22.20 10.70 -8.54
CA LEU A 281 -22.30 9.47 -9.30
C LEU A 281 -23.73 9.29 -9.85
N THR A 282 -23.88 9.26 -11.17
CA THR A 282 -25.19 9.30 -11.85
C THR A 282 -26.09 8.08 -11.59
N ASP A 283 -27.42 8.28 -11.60
CA ASP A 283 -28.45 7.28 -11.27
C ASP A 283 -28.35 5.95 -12.04
N LYS A 284 -27.86 5.95 -13.30
CA LYS A 284 -27.66 4.71 -14.06
C LYS A 284 -26.62 3.79 -13.42
N THR A 285 -25.59 4.38 -12.82
CA THR A 285 -24.53 3.67 -12.09
C THR A 285 -25.07 3.16 -10.75
N ILE A 286 -25.88 3.98 -10.06
CA ILE A 286 -26.53 3.62 -8.79
C ILE A 286 -27.55 2.48 -8.98
N ILE A 287 -28.43 2.55 -9.98
CA ILE A 287 -29.49 1.56 -10.23
C ILE A 287 -28.92 0.17 -10.55
N ILE A 288 -27.80 0.09 -11.27
CA ILE A 288 -27.11 -1.18 -11.56
C ILE A 288 -26.54 -1.78 -10.27
N CYS A 289 -26.04 -0.95 -9.35
CA CYS A 289 -25.57 -1.40 -8.03
C CYS A 289 -26.73 -1.76 -7.08
N SER A 290 -27.88 -1.07 -7.16
CA SER A 290 -29.08 -1.29 -6.33
C SER A 290 -29.79 -2.63 -6.60
N GLY A 291 -29.59 -3.21 -7.79
CA GLY A 291 -30.26 -4.44 -8.20
C GLY A 291 -29.74 -5.73 -7.55
N MET A 292 -28.56 -5.70 -6.92
CA MET A 292 -27.89 -6.93 -6.43
C MET A 292 -26.98 -6.67 -5.22
N ILE A 293 -27.55 -6.40 -4.03
CA ILE A 293 -27.07 -6.79 -2.68
C ILE A 293 -28.02 -6.13 -1.65
N PHE A 294 -28.85 -6.93 -0.99
CA PHE A 294 -29.89 -6.44 -0.07
C PHE A 294 -29.38 -6.15 1.35
N HIS A 295 -28.10 -5.82 1.54
CA HIS A 295 -27.57 -5.55 2.89
C HIS A 295 -26.75 -4.27 3.05
N THR A 296 -26.37 -3.58 1.97
CA THR A 296 -25.55 -2.35 2.05
C THR A 296 -26.32 -1.07 1.65
N PHE A 297 -27.50 -1.21 1.03
CA PHE A 297 -28.25 -0.07 0.47
C PHE A 297 -29.08 0.74 1.48
N PHE A 298 -29.21 0.28 2.73
CA PHE A 298 -29.97 1.03 3.74
C PHE A 298 -29.33 2.39 4.07
N PHE A 299 -28.01 2.52 3.93
CA PHE A 299 -27.31 3.78 4.23
C PHE A 299 -27.32 4.80 3.08
N MET A 300 -27.38 4.36 1.83
CA MET A 300 -27.34 5.27 0.68
C MET A 300 -28.68 6.02 0.48
N TYR A 301 -29.80 5.34 0.75
CA TYR A 301 -31.13 5.95 0.60
C TYR A 301 -31.45 7.00 1.68
N LEU A 302 -30.89 6.85 2.90
CA LEU A 302 -31.11 7.80 4.00
C LEU A 302 -30.35 9.13 3.84
N SER A 303 -29.20 9.13 3.17
CA SER A 303 -28.42 10.35 2.90
C SER A 303 -29.06 11.22 1.82
N SER A 304 -29.69 10.60 0.81
CA SER A 304 -30.45 11.33 -0.22
C SER A 304 -31.74 11.96 0.34
N LEU A 305 -32.43 11.28 1.28
CA LEU A 305 -33.62 11.82 1.95
C LEU A 305 -33.34 12.96 2.94
N LYS A 306 -32.11 13.05 3.47
CA LYS A 306 -31.69 14.19 4.32
C LYS A 306 -31.34 15.44 3.52
N SER A 307 -30.94 15.31 2.26
CA SER A 307 -30.63 16.45 1.38
C SER A 307 -31.88 17.13 0.81
N ASN A 308 -33.04 16.47 0.77
CA ASN A 308 -34.26 16.97 0.15
C ASN A 308 -35.32 17.51 1.15
N ASN A 309 -34.98 17.67 2.43
CA ASN A 309 -35.90 18.19 3.47
C ASN A 309 -35.45 19.52 4.09
N TYR A 310 -34.70 20.33 3.35
CA TYR A 310 -34.40 21.72 3.72
C TYR A 310 -34.85 22.67 2.61
N ASP A 311 -36.11 22.57 2.20
CA ASP A 311 -36.82 23.63 1.49
C ASP A 311 -38.33 23.40 1.65
N LEU A 312 -38.88 23.92 2.76
CA LEU A 312 -40.22 24.51 2.96
C LEU A 312 -40.43 24.91 4.42
#